data_AF-E6YTW8-F1
#
_entry.id   AF-E6YTW8-F1
#
_cell.length_a   1.000
_cell.length_b   1.000
_cell.length_c   1.000
_cell.angle_alpha   90.00
_cell.angle_beta   90.00
_cell.angle_gamma   90.00
#
_symmetry.space_group_name_H-M   'P 1'
#
loop_
_entity.id
_entity.type
_entity.pdbx_description
1 polymer ?
#
loop_
_entity_poly.entity_id
_entity_poly.type
_entity_poly.pdbx_seq_one_letter_code
_entity_poly.pdbx_strand_id
1 'polypeptide(L)' 'MEYAVVENGVVTNIIVASENYVHAFDGEAIPSKEAQIGWIYKDGQFFPPVVDESTKQLSSTEMAETSTSVEPTKEPQEKI' A
#
# COMPACT_ATOMS: atom_id res chain seq x y z
N MET A 1 -13.25 -6.57 7.21
CA MET A 1 -13.72 -6.38 5.82
C MET A 1 -12.81 -5.38 5.16
N GLU A 2 -12.60 -5.52 3.85
CA GLU A 2 -11.82 -4.58 3.05
C GLU A 2 -12.78 -3.69 2.28
N TYR A 3 -12.49 -2.39 2.27
CA TYR A 3 -13.23 -1.42 1.50
C TYR A 3 -12.27 -0.60 0.64
N ALA A 4 -12.62 -0.44 -0.63
CA ALA A 4 -11.96 0.45 -1.55
C ALA A 4 -12.55 1.86 -1.39
N VAL A 5 -11.69 2.83 -1.12
CA VAL A 5 -12.04 4.25 -1.14
C VAL A 5 -11.88 4.76 -2.56
N VAL A 6 -12.97 5.24 -3.13
CA VAL A 6 -13.01 5.74 -4.51
C VAL A 6 -13.14 7.25 -4.52
N GLU A 7 -12.23 7.90 -5.24
CA GLU A 7 -12.26 9.33 -5.54
C GLU A 7 -12.13 9.53 -7.05
N ASN A 8 -13.02 10.32 -7.64
CA ASN A 8 -13.06 10.58 -9.09
C ASN A 8 -13.08 9.30 -9.96
N GLY A 9 -13.68 8.21 -9.45
CA GLY A 9 -13.74 6.92 -10.15
C GLY A 9 -12.45 6.11 -10.09
N VAL A 10 -11.48 6.47 -9.24
CA VAL A 10 -10.23 5.74 -9.03
C VAL A 10 -10.12 5.32 -7.57
N VAL A 11 -9.66 4.10 -7.32
CA VAL A 11 -9.38 3.61 -5.96
C VAL A 11 -8.12 4.30 -5.44
N THR A 12 -8.25 5.13 -4.41
CA THR A 12 -7.13 5.88 -3.81
C THR A 12 -6.60 5.24 -2.53
N ASN A 13 -7.42 4.44 -1.83
CA ASN A 13 -7.05 3.79 -0.59
C ASN A 13 -7.80 2.46 -0.38
N ILE A 14 -7.24 1.54 0.40
CA ILE A 14 -7.90 0.32 0.86
C ILE A 14 -7.90 0.33 2.39
N ILE A 15 -9.09 0.31 3.00
CA ILE A 15 -9.25 0.29 4.45
C ILE A 15 -9.70 -1.09 4.91
N VAL A 16 -9.12 -1.55 6.02
CA VAL A 16 -9.55 -2.78 6.69
C VAL A 16 -10.30 -2.40 7.95
N ALA A 17 -11.59 -2.68 7.99
CA ALA A 17 -12.43 -2.33 9.12
C ALA A 17 -13.56 -3.34 9.37
N SER A 18 -14.23 -3.20 10.52
CA SER A 18 -15.43 -3.96 10.85
C SER A 18 -16.62 -3.58 9.93
N GLU A 19 -17.65 -4.43 9.87
CA GLU A 19 -18.86 -4.16 9.06
C GLU A 19 -19.58 -2.86 9.46
N ASN A 20 -19.52 -2.51 10.75
CA ASN A 20 -20.14 -1.31 11.32
C ASN A 20 -19.21 -0.10 11.36
N TYR A 21 -18.19 -0.06 10.50
CA TYR A 21 -17.23 1.03 10.49
C TYR A 21 -17.86 2.28 9.85
N VAL A 22 -17.98 3.34 10.65
CA VAL A 22 -18.44 4.65 10.18
C VAL A 22 -17.23 5.58 10.15
N HIS A 23 -16.91 6.10 8.96
CA HIS A 23 -15.81 7.04 8.78
C HIS A 23 -16.30 8.30 8.06
N ALA A 24 -15.73 9.44 8.42
CA ALA A 24 -16.11 10.76 7.93
C ALA A 24 -15.06 11.26 6.93
N PHE A 25 -15.01 10.65 5.75
CA PHE A 25 -14.21 11.15 4.62
C PHE A 25 -15.12 11.42 3.43
N ASP A 26 -14.71 12.35 2.56
CA ASP A 26 -15.47 12.80 1.38
C ASP A 26 -15.53 11.78 0.22
N GLY A 27 -15.06 10.54 0.45
CA GLY A 27 -14.99 9.47 -0.55
C GLY A 27 -15.99 8.35 -0.31
N GLU A 28 -16.22 7.52 -1.33
CA GLU A 28 -17.13 6.38 -1.23
C GLU A 28 -16.36 5.11 -0.83
N ALA A 29 -16.79 4.46 0.25
CA ALA A 29 -16.22 3.20 0.74
C ALA A 29 -17.01 2.01 0.18
N ILE A 30 -16.43 1.29 -0.79
CA ILE A 30 -17.09 0.15 -1.43
C ILE A 30 -16.45 -1.15 -0.95
N PRO A 31 -17.22 -2.10 -0.38
CA PRO A 31 -16.66 -3.37 0.08
C PRO A 31 -16.09 -4.15 -1.11
N SER A 32 -14.80 -4.51 -1.03
CA SER A 32 -14.13 -5.28 -2.07
C SER A 32 -12.87 -5.93 -1.51
N LYS A 33 -12.66 -7.22 -1.83
CA LYS A 33 -11.44 -7.97 -1.50
C LYS A 33 -10.45 -8.04 -2.68
N GLU A 34 -10.91 -7.65 -3.86
CA GLU A 34 -10.15 -7.80 -5.11
C GLU A 34 -9.63 -6.45 -5.63
N ALA A 35 -10.29 -5.35 -5.27
CA ALA A 35 -9.87 -4.02 -5.67
C ALA A 35 -8.50 -3.68 -5.08
N GLN A 36 -7.66 -3.04 -5.88
CA GLN A 36 -6.38 -2.51 -5.45
C GLN A 36 -6.29 -1.01 -5.78
N ILE A 37 -5.34 -0.33 -5.14
CA ILE A 37 -5.09 1.09 -5.39
C ILE A 37 -4.77 1.30 -6.88
N GLY A 38 -5.36 2.34 -7.47
CA GLY A 38 -5.23 2.69 -8.88
C GLY A 38 -6.21 1.98 -9.82
N TRP A 39 -7.05 1.08 -9.32
CA TRP A 39 -8.13 0.49 -10.12
C TRP A 39 -9.21 1.54 -10.44
N ILE A 40 -9.81 1.43 -11.62
CA ILE A 40 -10.94 2.27 -12.03
C ILE A 40 -12.22 1.65 -11.49
N TYR A 41 -13.06 2.45 -10.82
CA TYR A 41 -14.39 2.06 -10.42
C TYR A 41 -15.42 2.73 -11.34
N LYS A 42 -16.16 1.91 -12.08
CA LYS A 42 -17.16 2.38 -13.04
C LYS A 42 -18.31 1.39 -13.12
N ASP A 43 -19.54 1.90 -13.18
CA ASP A 43 -20.76 1.07 -13.34
C ASP A 43 -20.89 -0.05 -12.28
N GLY A 44 -20.42 0.20 -11.05
CA GLY A 44 -20.47 -0.77 -9.96
C GLY A 44 -19.33 -1.79 -9.95
N GLN A 45 -18.37 -1.71 -10.88
CA GLN A 45 -17.32 -2.70 -11.06
C GLN A 45 -15.92 -2.08 -11.04
N PHE A 46 -14.95 -2.85 -10.53
CA PHE A 46 -13.55 -2.47 -10.48
C PHE A 46 -12.80 -3.03 -11.69
N PHE A 47 -11.97 -2.20 -12.32
CA PHE A 47 -11.14 -2.56 -13.46
C PHE A 47 -9.67 -2.31 -13.11
N PRO A 48 -8.77 -3.29 -13.34
CA PRO A 48 -7.35 -3.09 -13.11
C PRO A 48 -6.82 -2.00 -14.04
N PRO A 49 -5.83 -1.21 -13.58
CA PRO A 49 -5.18 -0.25 -14.46
C PRO A 49 -4.53 -0.97 -15.65
N VAL A 50 -4.57 -0.35 -16.83
CA VAL A 50 -3.85 -0.84 -18.00
C VAL A 50 -2.37 -0.70 -17.70
N VAL A 51 -1.70 -1.81 -17.39
CA VAL A 51 -0.24 -1.83 -17.23
C VAL A 51 0.36 -1.70 -18.63
N ASP A 52 0.74 -0.48 -18.98
CA ASP A 52 1.70 -0.26 -20.06
C ASP A 52 3.00 -0.96 -19.66
N GLU A 53 3.43 -1.95 -20.45
CA GLU A 53 4.60 -2.80 -20.18
C GLU A 53 5.89 -1.98 -19.96
N SER A 54 5.90 -0.74 -20.44
CA SER A 54 6.95 0.27 -20.26
C SER A 54 7.07 0.83 -18.84
N THR A 55 6.07 0.65 -17.96
CA THR A 55 6.11 1.08 -16.54
C THR A 55 6.48 -0.03 -15.56
N LYS A 56 6.55 -1.29 -16.04
CA LYS A 56 6.80 -2.48 -15.21
C LYS A 56 8.20 -2.50 -14.58
N GLN A 57 9.12 -1.64 -15.03
CA GLN A 57 10.50 -1.57 -14.52
C GLN A 57 10.67 -0.73 -13.23
N LEU A 58 9.64 -0.05 -12.71
CA LEU A 58 9.80 0.79 -11.51
C LEU A 58 9.36 0.11 -10.20
N SER A 59 8.76 -1.09 -10.25
CA SER A 59 8.29 -1.80 -9.05
C SER A 59 9.24 -2.88 -8.53
N SER A 60 10.46 -2.97 -9.07
CA SER A 60 11.52 -3.85 -8.56
C SER A 60 12.67 -3.03 -7.96
N THR A 61 12.38 -2.15 -7.00
CA THR A 61 13.36 -1.86 -5.95
C THR A 61 12.98 -2.71 -4.74
N GLU A 62 13.41 -3.96 -4.84
CA GLU A 62 13.62 -4.88 -3.75
C GLU A 62 14.36 -4.14 -2.62
N MET A 63 13.75 -4.06 -1.44
CA MET A 63 14.41 -3.56 -0.24
C MET A 63 15.44 -4.60 0.20
N ALA A 64 16.63 -4.56 -0.39
CA ALA A 64 17.80 -5.28 0.07
C ALA A 64 18.78 -4.25 0.63
N GLU A 65 18.58 -3.85 1.88
CA GLU A 65 19.51 -3.15 2.78
C GLU A 65 18.69 -2.84 4.05
N THR A 66 18.96 -3.35 5.26
CA THR A 66 20.20 -3.74 5.90
C THR A 66 19.92 -4.78 6.98
N SER A 67 20.63 -5.91 6.94
CA SER A 67 20.91 -6.71 8.13
C SER A 67 21.70 -5.83 9.11
N THR A 68 21.05 -5.31 10.15
CA THR A 68 21.78 -4.90 11.37
C THR A 68 22.28 -6.17 12.04
N SER A 69 23.43 -6.64 11.54
CA SER A 69 24.33 -7.53 12.26
C SER A 69 24.97 -6.69 13.36
N VAL A 70 24.46 -6.80 14.59
CA VAL A 70 25.17 -6.31 15.77
C VAL A 70 26.35 -7.24 16.03
N GLU A 71 27.49 -6.93 15.41
CA GLU A 71 28.78 -7.43 15.85
C GLU A 71 29.22 -6.58 17.05
N PRO A 72 29.51 -7.16 18.23
CA PRO A 72 30.06 -6.42 19.35
C PRO A 72 31.54 -6.14 19.07
N THR A 73 31.84 -5.00 18.45
CA THR A 73 33.21 -4.52 18.28
C THR A 73 33.76 -4.11 19.65
N LYS A 74 34.68 -4.94 20.13
CA LYS A 74 35.60 -4.69 21.23
C LYS A 74 36.49 -3.49 20.87
N GLU A 75 36.39 -2.38 21.60
CA GLU A 75 37.34 -1.27 21.51
C GLU A 75 38.16 -1.14 22.80
N PRO A 76 39.49 -0.85 22.73
CA PRO A 76 40.43 -1.00 23.83
C PRO A 76 40.56 0.27 24.70
N GLN A 77 41.25 0.09 25.84
CA GLN A 77 41.46 1.07 26.90
C GLN A 77 42.31 2.28 26.50
N GLU A 78 42.05 3.45 27.10
CA GLU A 78 43.08 4.40 27.59
C GLU A 78 42.44 5.38 28.62
N LYS A 79 42.72 5.24 29.92
CA LYS A 79 43.67 6.01 30.76
C LYS A 79 43.39 7.52 30.88
N ILE A 80 42.94 7.93 32.07
CA ILE A 80 43.33 9.19 32.72
C ILE A 80 43.47 8.95 34.21
#